data_AF-A0AAD6RSZ1-F1
#
_entry.id   AF-A0AAD6RSZ1-F1
#
_cell.length_a   1.000
_cell.length_b   1.000
_cell.length_c   1.000
_cell.angle_alpha   90.00
_cell.angle_beta   90.00
_cell.angle_gamma   90.00
#
_symmetry.space_group_name_H-M   'P 1'
#
loop_
_entity.id
_entity.type
_entity.pdbx_description
1 polymer ?
#
loop_
_entity_poly.entity_id
_entity_poly.type
_entity_poly.pdbx_seq_one_letter_code
_entity_poly.pdbx_strand_id
1 'polypeptide(L)'
;MIDEMKSTGWDLDAAAKCIVSDVAYRRADDKCFAFESFVSREMFDGFHLSNFSPQKESPPEKKNQQQLFFKRFAELKSTKATEYIAHKPKSTFAKFCRSKYLQLIHPQMETSFFGNLSKRSLLNSGEFPDTIFFTTFAEMARRVWLLHCLAFSFDPEASIFQVRRGCRFSEVYMEGVAEDALLSSENAPDVDPSVAFTVVPGFRIGKTVIQCQVYLSPLQAKVNRG
;
A
#
# COMPACT_ATOMS: atom_id res chain seq x y z
N MET A 1 -13.40 -0.27 -1.49
CA MET A 1 -13.26 0.10 -0.06
C MET A 1 -14.00 1.40 0.23
N ILE A 2 -13.61 2.54 -0.37
CA ILE A 2 -14.33 3.81 -0.16
C ILE A 2 -15.82 3.69 -0.49
N ASP A 3 -16.19 2.99 -1.57
CA ASP A 3 -17.60 2.80 -1.91
C ASP A 3 -18.38 1.98 -0.86
N GLU A 4 -17.74 0.99 -0.23
CA GLU A 4 -18.33 0.24 0.89
C GLU A 4 -18.44 1.11 2.15
N MET A 5 -17.49 2.01 2.37
CA MET A 5 -17.56 2.99 3.46
C MET A 5 -18.72 3.96 3.25
N LYS A 6 -18.92 4.44 2.02
CA LYS A 6 -20.04 5.32 1.65
C LYS A 6 -21.39 4.60 1.81
N SER A 7 -21.51 3.37 1.31
CA SER A 7 -22.76 2.60 1.36
C SER A 7 -23.19 2.28 2.79
N THR A 8 -22.23 2.24 3.72
CA THR A 8 -22.46 1.94 5.14
C THR A 8 -22.48 3.18 6.03
N GLY A 9 -22.49 4.39 5.45
CA GLY A 9 -22.66 5.64 6.17
C GLY A 9 -21.44 6.08 6.99
N TRP A 10 -20.23 5.64 6.63
CA TRP A 10 -19.01 6.10 7.30
C TRP A 10 -18.74 7.58 7.01
N ASP A 11 -18.30 8.29 8.04
CA ASP A 11 -17.73 9.62 7.89
C ASP A 11 -16.32 9.51 7.29
N LEU A 12 -16.23 9.76 5.98
CA LEU A 12 -14.97 9.72 5.24
C LEU A 12 -13.98 10.81 5.70
N ASP A 13 -14.47 11.92 6.25
CA ASP A 13 -13.62 13.01 6.71
C ASP A 13 -12.97 12.65 8.04
N ALA A 14 -13.75 12.08 8.95
CA ALA A 14 -13.22 11.51 10.18
C ALA A 14 -12.23 10.37 9.88
N ALA A 15 -12.57 9.47 8.96
CA ALA A 15 -11.70 8.36 8.58
C ALA A 15 -10.38 8.83 7.96
N ALA A 16 -10.42 9.80 7.03
CA ALA A 16 -9.21 10.37 6.44
C ALA A 16 -8.31 11.05 7.48
N LYS A 17 -8.90 11.79 8.45
CA LYS A 17 -8.17 12.41 9.56
C LYS A 17 -7.53 11.38 10.50
N CYS A 18 -8.18 10.24 10.71
CA CYS A 18 -7.61 9.13 11.49
C CYS A 18 -6.43 8.46 10.77
N ILE A 19 -6.41 8.43 9.44
CA ILE A 19 -5.30 7.84 8.67
C ILE A 19 -4.10 8.79 8.62
N VAL A 20 -4.33 10.05 8.26
CA VAL A 20 -3.30 11.10 8.23
C VAL A 20 -3.84 12.35 8.91
N SER A 21 -3.27 12.71 10.06
CA SER A 21 -3.68 13.88 10.81
C SER A 21 -3.09 15.17 10.23
N ASP A 22 -3.76 16.29 10.49
CA ASP A 22 -3.26 17.65 10.24
C ASP A 22 -2.92 17.93 8.77
N VAL A 23 -3.69 17.37 7.84
CA VAL A 23 -3.60 17.65 6.40
C VAL A 23 -4.76 18.53 5.97
N ALA A 24 -4.45 19.67 5.36
CA ALA A 24 -5.39 20.47 4.62
C ALA A 24 -5.48 19.96 3.17
N TYR A 25 -6.49 19.14 2.89
CA TYR A 25 -6.76 18.68 1.52
C TYR A 25 -7.23 19.86 0.67
N ARG A 26 -6.68 19.99 -0.54
CA ARG A 26 -7.03 21.06 -1.48
C ARG A 26 -8.42 20.86 -2.06
N ARG A 27 -8.75 19.64 -2.46
CA ARG A 27 -10.08 19.24 -2.92
C ARG A 27 -10.71 18.25 -1.96
N ALA A 28 -12.04 18.20 -1.92
CA ALA A 28 -12.76 17.20 -1.14
C ALA A 28 -12.41 15.77 -1.60
N ASP A 29 -12.21 15.57 -2.90
CA ASP A 29 -11.88 14.26 -3.50
C ASP A 29 -10.48 13.77 -3.12
N ASP A 30 -9.53 14.68 -2.85
CA ASP A 30 -8.14 14.32 -2.51
C ASP A 30 -8.01 13.48 -1.24
N LYS A 31 -9.08 13.41 -0.43
CA LYS A 31 -9.15 12.51 0.72
C LYS A 31 -8.98 11.04 0.31
N CYS A 32 -9.28 10.68 -0.95
CA CYS A 32 -9.02 9.34 -1.49
C CYS A 32 -7.55 8.92 -1.30
N PHE A 33 -6.61 9.86 -1.43
CA PHE A 33 -5.18 9.59 -1.30
C PHE A 33 -4.79 9.19 0.13
N ALA A 34 -5.55 9.62 1.15
CA ALA A 34 -5.36 9.13 2.51
C ALA A 34 -5.67 7.63 2.60
N PHE A 35 -6.78 7.19 2.03
CA PHE A 35 -7.15 5.78 1.97
C PHE A 35 -6.16 4.97 1.14
N GLU A 36 -5.71 5.49 0.00
CA GLU A 36 -4.67 4.84 -0.80
C GLU A 36 -3.34 4.72 -0.04
N SER A 37 -2.95 5.76 0.70
CA SER A 37 -1.78 5.73 1.60
C SER A 37 -1.93 4.66 2.68
N PHE A 38 -3.11 4.55 3.30
CA PHE A 38 -3.42 3.47 4.25
C PHE A 38 -3.26 2.09 3.60
N VAL A 39 -3.91 1.86 2.46
CA VAL A 39 -3.84 0.56 1.77
C VAL A 39 -2.40 0.24 1.38
N SER A 40 -1.68 1.20 0.79
CA SER A 40 -0.27 1.03 0.42
C SER A 40 0.58 0.68 1.64
N ARG A 41 0.44 1.40 2.75
CA ARG A 41 1.19 1.12 3.97
C ARG A 41 0.93 -0.30 4.48
N GLU A 42 -0.33 -0.70 4.61
CA GLU A 42 -0.67 -2.06 5.10
C GLU A 42 -0.19 -3.15 4.13
N MET A 43 -0.30 -2.93 2.81
CA MET A 43 0.11 -3.93 1.82
C MET A 43 1.62 -4.09 1.71
N PHE A 44 2.37 -3.00 1.83
CA PHE A 44 3.84 -2.99 1.76
C PHE A 44 4.54 -3.17 3.11
N ASP A 45 3.79 -3.19 4.22
CA ASP A 45 4.36 -3.49 5.53
C ASP A 45 5.07 -4.85 5.53
N GLY A 46 6.31 -4.90 6.02
CA GLY A 46 7.14 -6.10 6.00
C GLY A 46 7.77 -6.45 4.64
N PHE A 47 7.74 -5.59 3.62
CA PHE A 47 8.33 -5.86 2.30
C PHE A 47 9.84 -6.15 2.33
N HIS A 48 10.56 -5.66 3.35
CA HIS A 48 11.99 -5.97 3.52
C HIS A 48 12.22 -7.40 4.08
N LEU A 49 11.16 -8.10 4.51
CA LEU A 49 11.23 -9.45 5.03
C LEU A 49 10.90 -10.46 3.93
N SER A 50 11.68 -11.53 3.85
CA SER A 50 11.39 -12.64 2.94
C SER A 50 10.00 -13.23 3.24
N ASN A 51 9.11 -13.19 2.24
CA ASN A 51 7.70 -13.60 2.35
C ASN A 51 6.87 -12.79 3.35
N PHE A 52 7.24 -11.53 3.64
CA PHE A 52 6.52 -10.67 4.60
C PHE A 52 6.42 -11.28 6.00
N SER A 53 7.35 -12.16 6.38
CA SER A 53 7.32 -12.87 7.65
C SER A 53 8.73 -12.95 8.25
N PRO A 54 8.88 -12.79 9.58
CA PRO A 54 10.14 -13.03 10.25
C PRO A 54 10.62 -14.46 10.00
N GLN A 55 11.83 -14.62 9.46
CA GLN A 55 12.43 -15.94 9.25
C GLN A 55 12.74 -16.56 10.63
N LYS A 56 12.33 -17.82 10.83
CA LYS A 56 12.69 -18.61 12.02
C LYS A 56 13.98 -19.43 11.81
N GLU A 57 14.43 -19.55 10.57
CA GLU A 57 15.53 -20.41 10.15
C GLU A 57 16.62 -19.60 9.46
N SER A 58 17.84 -20.15 9.41
CA SER A 58 18.95 -19.56 8.67
C SER A 58 18.58 -19.43 7.19
N PRO A 59 18.72 -18.24 6.59
CA PRO A 59 18.38 -18.03 5.19
C PRO A 59 19.22 -18.93 4.28
N PRO A 60 18.63 -19.57 3.25
CA PRO A 60 19.41 -20.27 2.23
C PRO A 60 20.37 -19.31 1.51
N GLU A 61 21.38 -19.86 0.83
CA GLU A 61 22.34 -19.06 0.05
C GLU A 61 21.63 -18.04 -0.87
N LYS A 62 22.17 -16.83 -0.95
CA LYS A 62 21.55 -15.70 -1.66
C LYS A 62 21.13 -16.03 -3.11
N LYS A 63 21.98 -16.77 -3.84
CA LYS A 63 21.69 -17.19 -5.22
C LYS A 63 20.49 -18.14 -5.31
N ASN A 64 20.36 -19.05 -4.35
CA ASN A 64 19.23 -19.97 -4.27
C ASN A 64 17.94 -19.22 -3.90
N GLN A 65 18.03 -18.17 -3.08
CA GLN A 65 16.90 -17.29 -2.78
C GLN A 65 16.41 -16.52 -4.00
N GLN A 66 17.31 -15.90 -4.76
CA GLN A 66 16.95 -15.14 -5.97
C GLN A 66 16.22 -16.01 -6.99
N GLN A 67 16.74 -17.22 -7.24
CA GLN A 67 16.11 -18.19 -8.14
C GLN A 67 14.74 -18.64 -7.63
N LEU A 68 14.60 -18.86 -6.32
CA LEU A 68 13.33 -19.22 -5.70
C LEU A 68 12.27 -18.13 -5.90
N PHE A 69 12.63 -16.86 -5.67
CA PHE A 69 11.70 -15.74 -5.86
C PHE A 69 11.34 -15.52 -7.32
N PHE A 70 12.31 -15.64 -8.23
CA PHE A 70 12.04 -15.57 -9.67
C PHE A 70 11.08 -16.69 -10.14
N LYS A 71 11.28 -17.92 -9.64
CA LYS A 71 10.37 -19.04 -9.92
C LYS A 71 8.95 -18.75 -9.44
N ARG A 72 8.79 -18.22 -8.21
CA ARG A 72 7.48 -17.83 -7.66
C ARG A 72 6.81 -16.73 -8.49
N PHE A 73 7.58 -15.74 -8.95
CA PHE A 73 7.09 -14.73 -9.88
C PHE A 73 6.56 -15.36 -11.17
N ALA A 74 7.38 -16.21 -11.81
CA ALA A 74 7.04 -16.86 -13.05
C ALA A 74 5.79 -17.76 -12.93
N GLU A 75 5.61 -18.44 -11.80
CA GLU A 75 4.44 -19.27 -11.52
C GLU A 75 3.13 -18.48 -11.36
N LEU A 76 3.17 -17.27 -10.78
CA LEU A 76 1.96 -16.51 -10.44
C LEU A 76 1.59 -15.43 -11.48
N LYS A 77 2.56 -14.93 -12.28
CA LYS A 77 2.37 -13.75 -13.14
C LYS A 77 1.20 -13.87 -14.13
N SER A 78 0.94 -15.09 -14.62
CA SER A 78 -0.05 -15.37 -15.66
C SER A 78 -1.36 -15.97 -15.14
N THR A 79 -1.52 -16.09 -13.82
CA THR A 79 -2.72 -16.70 -13.20
C THR A 79 -3.44 -15.65 -12.36
N LYS A 80 -4.78 -15.70 -12.33
CA LYS A 80 -5.57 -14.85 -11.43
C LYS A 80 -5.32 -15.24 -9.98
N ALA A 81 -5.46 -14.28 -9.08
CA ALA A 81 -5.18 -14.47 -7.66
C ALA A 81 -6.06 -15.56 -7.04
N THR A 82 -7.37 -15.49 -7.29
CA THR A 82 -8.37 -16.42 -6.75
C THR A 82 -8.19 -17.82 -7.31
N GLU A 83 -7.94 -17.95 -8.62
CA GLU A 83 -7.62 -19.22 -9.27
C GLU A 83 -6.36 -19.86 -8.66
N TYR A 84 -5.29 -19.08 -8.49
CA TYR A 84 -4.05 -19.59 -7.89
C TYR A 84 -4.26 -20.03 -6.44
N ILE A 85 -5.02 -19.27 -5.65
CA ILE A 85 -5.34 -19.60 -4.27
C ILE A 85 -6.16 -20.90 -4.20
N ALA A 86 -7.14 -21.09 -5.09
CA ALA A 86 -7.94 -22.31 -5.15
C ALA A 86 -7.09 -23.56 -5.47
N HIS A 87 -6.12 -23.44 -6.39
CA HIS A 87 -5.22 -24.54 -6.73
C HIS A 87 -4.15 -24.80 -5.66
N LYS A 88 -3.67 -23.76 -4.97
CA LYS A 88 -2.58 -23.84 -3.98
C LYS A 88 -2.93 -23.07 -2.68
N PRO A 89 -3.92 -23.54 -1.90
CA PRO A 89 -4.44 -22.81 -0.73
C PRO A 89 -3.45 -22.69 0.44
N LYS A 90 -2.41 -23.54 0.46
CA LYS A 90 -1.33 -23.53 1.47
C LYS A 90 -0.05 -22.83 1.01
N SER A 91 -0.05 -22.23 -0.19
CA SER A 91 1.11 -21.52 -0.75
C SER A 91 1.52 -20.31 0.10
N THR A 92 2.75 -19.83 -0.06
CA THR A 92 3.22 -18.61 0.59
C THR A 92 2.41 -17.38 0.17
N PHE A 93 1.98 -17.32 -1.09
CA PHE A 93 1.07 -16.29 -1.58
C PHE A 93 -0.30 -16.35 -0.88
N ALA A 94 -0.91 -17.53 -0.74
CA ALA A 94 -2.17 -17.67 -0.03
C ALA A 94 -2.05 -17.22 1.45
N LYS A 95 -0.96 -17.60 2.13
CA LYS A 95 -0.66 -17.12 3.49
C LYS A 95 -0.49 -15.60 3.56
N PHE A 96 0.22 -15.01 2.60
CA PHE A 96 0.36 -13.56 2.46
C PHE A 96 -0.99 -12.87 2.29
N CYS A 97 -1.82 -13.33 1.34
CA CYS A 97 -3.16 -12.78 1.11
C CYS A 97 -4.02 -12.80 2.36
N ARG A 98 -4.02 -13.92 3.10
CA ARG A 98 -4.73 -14.04 4.37
C ARG A 98 -4.23 -13.02 5.39
N SER A 99 -2.92 -12.96 5.60
CA SER A 99 -2.31 -12.04 6.56
C SER A 99 -2.65 -10.59 6.22
N LYS A 100 -2.52 -10.21 4.95
CA LYS A 100 -2.79 -8.84 4.49
C LYS A 100 -4.26 -8.48 4.56
N TYR A 101 -5.18 -9.40 4.29
CA TYR A 101 -6.60 -9.12 4.44
C TYR A 101 -6.94 -8.83 5.91
N LEU A 102 -6.46 -9.68 6.82
CA LEU A 102 -6.74 -9.55 8.26
C LEU A 102 -6.11 -8.29 8.88
N GLN A 103 -5.00 -7.82 8.31
CA GLN A 103 -4.32 -6.58 8.68
C GLN A 103 -5.04 -5.35 8.11
N LEU A 104 -5.39 -5.37 6.81
CA LEU A 104 -6.00 -4.24 6.11
C LEU A 104 -7.46 -3.99 6.55
N ILE A 105 -8.24 -5.06 6.70
CA ILE A 105 -9.68 -4.97 6.99
C ILE A 105 -9.92 -5.21 8.47
N HIS A 106 -10.05 -4.12 9.22
CA HIS A 106 -10.33 -4.17 10.65
C HIS A 106 -11.69 -4.84 10.92
N PRO A 107 -11.87 -5.61 12.02
CA PRO A 107 -13.16 -6.24 12.35
C PRO A 107 -14.36 -5.28 12.31
N GLN A 108 -14.18 -4.02 12.75
CA GLN A 108 -15.25 -3.02 12.67
C GLN A 108 -15.59 -2.63 11.22
N MET A 109 -14.60 -2.55 10.32
CA MET A 109 -14.85 -2.34 8.89
C MET A 109 -15.62 -3.51 8.30
N GLU A 110 -15.21 -4.73 8.64
CA GLU A 110 -15.83 -5.96 8.13
C GLU A 110 -17.29 -6.10 8.58
N THR A 111 -17.57 -5.89 9.87
CA THR A 111 -18.93 -5.86 10.40
C THR A 111 -19.75 -4.75 9.72
N SER A 112 -19.16 -3.59 9.44
CA SER A 112 -19.89 -2.53 8.75
C SER A 112 -20.20 -2.89 7.30
N PHE A 113 -19.22 -3.39 6.55
CA PHE A 113 -19.36 -3.69 5.12
C PHE A 113 -20.26 -4.90 4.85
N PHE A 114 -20.21 -5.92 5.72
CA PHE A 114 -20.84 -7.21 5.47
C PHE A 114 -21.84 -7.64 6.55
N GLY A 115 -22.03 -6.84 7.61
CA GLY A 115 -22.93 -7.14 8.72
C GLY A 115 -22.45 -8.22 9.69
N ASN A 116 -21.28 -8.84 9.45
CA ASN A 116 -20.74 -9.92 10.27
C ASN A 116 -19.23 -10.12 10.03
N LEU A 117 -18.61 -11.01 10.82
CA LEU A 117 -17.19 -11.40 10.71
C LEU A 117 -16.98 -12.74 9.99
N SER A 118 -17.92 -13.15 9.13
CA SER A 118 -17.86 -14.47 8.48
C SER A 118 -16.63 -14.62 7.58
N LYS A 119 -16.17 -13.54 6.94
CA LYS A 119 -15.04 -13.60 6.00
C LYS A 119 -13.73 -13.81 6.73
N ARG A 120 -13.54 -13.14 7.88
CA ARG A 120 -12.43 -13.35 8.80
C ARG A 120 -12.46 -14.73 9.43
N SER A 121 -13.63 -15.23 9.85
CA SER A 121 -13.76 -16.60 10.36
C SER A 121 -13.32 -17.63 9.31
N LEU A 122 -13.77 -17.46 8.08
CA LEU A 122 -13.40 -18.30 6.93
C LEU A 122 -11.90 -18.23 6.62
N LEU A 123 -11.31 -17.03 6.66
CA LEU A 123 -9.87 -16.86 6.49
C LEU A 123 -9.08 -17.55 7.60
N ASN A 124 -9.57 -17.50 8.85
CA ASN A 124 -8.94 -18.17 9.98
C ASN A 124 -9.05 -19.70 9.90
N SER A 125 -10.12 -20.25 9.31
CA SER A 125 -10.23 -21.70 9.05
C SER A 125 -9.32 -22.17 7.92
N GLY A 126 -8.72 -21.24 7.17
CA GLY A 126 -7.80 -21.53 6.07
C GLY A 126 -8.44 -21.44 4.69
N GLU A 127 -9.72 -21.12 4.63
CA GLU A 127 -10.49 -20.93 3.40
C GLU A 127 -10.47 -19.46 2.95
N PHE A 128 -11.04 -19.18 1.77
CA PHE A 128 -11.03 -17.83 1.20
C PHE A 128 -12.44 -17.42 0.78
N PRO A 129 -12.86 -16.17 1.07
CA PRO A 129 -14.15 -15.66 0.65
C PRO A 129 -14.32 -15.65 -0.87
N ASP A 130 -15.40 -16.23 -1.36
CA ASP A 130 -15.85 -16.03 -2.74
C ASP A 130 -16.75 -14.79 -2.81
N THR A 131 -16.13 -13.61 -2.89
CA THR A 131 -16.83 -12.33 -3.08
C THR A 131 -16.10 -11.43 -4.05
N ILE A 132 -16.82 -10.48 -4.66
CA ILE A 132 -16.24 -9.44 -5.53
C ILE A 132 -15.20 -8.61 -4.76
N PHE A 133 -15.51 -8.26 -3.51
CA PHE A 133 -14.59 -7.52 -2.63
C PHE A 133 -13.28 -8.28 -2.42
N PHE A 134 -13.35 -9.56 -2.06
CA PHE A 134 -12.16 -10.38 -1.86
C PHE A 134 -11.40 -10.62 -3.16
N THR A 135 -12.10 -10.83 -4.28
CA THR A 135 -11.48 -11.01 -5.60
C THR A 135 -10.67 -9.77 -5.99
N THR A 136 -11.23 -8.58 -5.78
CA THR A 136 -10.55 -7.30 -6.05
C THR A 136 -9.33 -7.11 -5.14
N PHE A 137 -9.50 -7.40 -3.84
CA PHE A 137 -8.39 -7.41 -2.88
C PHE A 137 -7.28 -8.39 -3.27
N ALA A 138 -7.64 -9.61 -3.67
CA ALA A 138 -6.69 -10.66 -4.01
C ALA A 138 -5.86 -10.29 -5.24
N GLU A 139 -6.44 -9.62 -6.24
CA GLU A 139 -5.68 -9.11 -7.39
C GLU A 139 -4.71 -7.99 -7.00
N MET A 140 -5.09 -7.09 -6.10
CA MET A 140 -4.16 -6.10 -5.54
C MET A 140 -3.01 -6.79 -4.79
N ALA A 141 -3.34 -7.75 -3.91
CA ALA A 141 -2.35 -8.55 -3.19
C ALA A 141 -1.42 -9.31 -4.14
N ARG A 142 -1.94 -9.84 -5.25
CA ARG A 142 -1.15 -10.49 -6.31
C ARG A 142 -0.10 -9.55 -6.89
N ARG A 143 -0.47 -8.32 -7.23
CA ARG A 143 0.47 -7.33 -7.78
C ARG A 143 1.60 -7.01 -6.79
N VAL A 144 1.26 -6.80 -5.52
CA VAL A 144 2.25 -6.55 -4.46
C VAL A 144 3.17 -7.76 -4.25
N TRP A 145 2.61 -8.97 -4.26
CA TRP A 145 3.40 -10.20 -4.13
C TRP A 145 4.34 -10.44 -5.32
N LEU A 146 3.88 -10.17 -6.54
CA LEU A 146 4.72 -10.26 -7.73
C LEU A 146 5.87 -9.27 -7.69
N LEU A 147 5.60 -8.04 -7.27
CA LEU A 147 6.63 -7.01 -7.06
C LEU A 147 7.64 -7.43 -5.99
N HIS A 148 7.18 -8.02 -4.88
CA HIS A 148 8.04 -8.60 -3.86
C HIS A 148 8.95 -9.71 -4.42
N CYS A 149 8.38 -10.61 -5.23
CA CYS A 149 9.15 -11.67 -5.86
C CYS A 149 10.20 -11.11 -6.83
N LEU A 150 9.89 -10.06 -7.59
CA LEU A 150 10.87 -9.41 -8.45
C LEU A 150 11.97 -8.72 -7.63
N ALA A 151 11.58 -7.98 -6.58
CA ALA A 151 12.51 -7.26 -5.72
C ALA A 151 13.60 -8.16 -5.14
N PHE A 152 13.21 -9.34 -4.63
CA PHE A 152 14.14 -10.34 -4.08
C PHE A 152 14.85 -11.20 -5.13
N SER A 153 14.46 -11.11 -6.40
CA SER A 153 15.15 -11.80 -7.49
C SER A 153 16.36 -11.04 -8.03
N PHE A 154 16.48 -9.74 -7.72
CA PHE A 154 17.56 -8.88 -8.20
C PHE A 154 18.82 -8.95 -7.32
N ASP A 155 19.96 -8.53 -7.90
CA ASP A 155 21.21 -8.29 -7.19
C ASP A 155 21.76 -6.90 -7.58
N PRO A 156 21.75 -5.90 -6.67
CA PRO A 156 21.18 -5.92 -5.33
C PRO A 156 19.64 -5.97 -5.34
N GLU A 157 19.05 -6.45 -4.24
CA GLU A 157 17.60 -6.52 -4.06
C GLU A 157 16.96 -5.12 -4.11
N ALA A 158 15.76 -5.04 -4.69
CA ALA A 158 14.99 -3.80 -4.66
C ALA A 158 14.46 -3.54 -3.24
N SER A 159 14.53 -2.30 -2.79
CA SER A 159 14.02 -1.89 -1.48
C SER A 159 13.00 -0.77 -1.62
N ILE A 160 12.11 -0.65 -0.62
CA ILE A 160 11.13 0.44 -0.58
C ILE A 160 11.86 1.77 -0.37
N PHE A 161 11.43 2.77 -1.14
CA PHE A 161 11.77 4.18 -0.94
C PHE A 161 10.51 4.94 -0.55
N GLN A 162 10.52 5.57 0.62
CA GLN A 162 9.44 6.43 1.11
C GLN A 162 10.03 7.67 1.75
N VAL A 163 9.29 8.77 1.68
CA VAL A 163 9.70 10.06 2.20
C VAL A 163 8.90 10.42 3.45
N ARG A 164 9.52 11.17 4.36
CA ARG A 164 8.88 11.59 5.59
C ARG A 164 7.98 12.81 5.34
N ARG A 165 6.91 12.91 6.13
CA ARG A 165 6.10 14.12 6.21
C ARG A 165 6.99 15.34 6.52
N GLY A 166 6.73 16.45 5.84
CA GLY A 166 7.45 17.71 5.98
C GLY A 166 8.74 17.80 5.17
N CYS A 167 9.15 16.75 4.45
CA CYS A 167 10.26 16.85 3.51
C CYS A 167 9.94 17.80 2.36
N ARG A 168 10.96 18.48 1.84
CA ARG A 168 10.85 19.25 0.59
C ARG A 168 10.53 18.33 -0.56
N PHE A 169 9.62 18.76 -1.43
CA PHE A 169 9.34 18.06 -2.67
C PHE A 169 10.57 18.07 -3.58
N SER A 170 10.76 16.97 -4.31
CA SER A 170 11.85 16.83 -5.28
C SER A 170 11.35 15.99 -6.43
N GLU A 171 11.10 16.62 -7.57
CA GLU A 171 10.63 15.96 -8.80
C GLU A 171 11.54 14.81 -9.22
N VAL A 172 12.84 14.83 -8.88
CA VAL A 172 13.76 13.73 -9.19
C VAL A 172 13.41 12.42 -8.46
N TYR A 173 12.79 12.50 -7.28
CA TYR A 173 12.52 11.34 -6.40
C TYR A 173 11.05 11.14 -6.08
N MET A 174 10.19 12.11 -6.42
CA MET A 174 8.80 12.17 -5.99
C MET A 174 7.91 12.61 -7.16
N GLU A 175 6.71 12.05 -7.21
CA GLU A 175 5.63 12.44 -8.13
C GLU A 175 4.43 12.91 -7.30
N GLY A 176 3.92 14.11 -7.55
CA GLY A 176 2.74 14.62 -6.85
C GLY A 176 1.43 14.11 -7.48
N VAL A 177 0.54 13.51 -6.68
CA VAL A 177 -0.72 12.92 -7.18
C VAL A 177 -1.85 13.93 -7.44
N ALA A 178 -1.62 15.21 -7.13
CA ALA A 178 -2.59 16.30 -7.26
C ALA A 178 -1.93 17.59 -7.79
N GLU A 179 -0.94 17.45 -8.67
CA GLU A 179 -0.11 18.57 -9.17
C GLU A 179 -0.89 19.61 -9.97
N ASP A 180 -1.96 19.23 -10.68
CA ASP A 180 -2.82 20.18 -11.42
C ASP A 180 -3.37 21.30 -10.51
N ALA A 181 -3.63 20.98 -9.24
CA ALA A 181 -4.09 21.93 -8.23
C ALA A 181 -2.98 22.83 -7.65
N LEU A 182 -1.70 22.51 -7.90
CA LEU A 182 -0.54 23.34 -7.53
C LEU A 182 -0.28 24.42 -8.58
N LEU A 183 -0.37 24.05 -9.86
CA LEU A 183 -0.10 24.95 -11.00
C LEU A 183 -1.20 26.01 -11.20
N SER A 184 -2.40 25.78 -10.66
CA SER A 184 -3.56 26.69 -10.76
C SER A 184 -3.49 27.89 -9.80
N SER A 185 -2.48 27.94 -8.92
CA SER A 185 -2.34 28.98 -7.89
C SER A 185 -1.39 30.07 -8.33
N GLU A 186 -1.87 31.01 -9.16
CA GLU A 186 -1.11 32.19 -9.64
C GLU A 186 -0.57 33.11 -8.51
N ASN A 187 -0.91 32.85 -7.24
CA ASN A 187 -0.54 33.66 -6.08
C ASN A 187 0.19 32.89 -4.96
N ALA A 188 0.76 31.71 -5.26
CA ALA A 188 1.55 30.99 -4.25
C ALA A 188 2.91 31.71 -4.05
N PRO A 189 3.32 32.01 -2.80
CA PRO A 189 4.67 32.50 -2.54
C PRO A 189 5.69 31.47 -3.04
N ASP A 190 6.87 31.96 -3.41
CA ASP A 190 8.03 31.27 -4.02
C ASP A 190 8.67 30.22 -3.08
N VAL A 191 7.85 29.35 -2.50
CA VAL A 191 8.19 28.42 -1.45
C VAL A 191 7.89 27.02 -1.93
N ASP A 192 8.94 26.21 -2.06
CA ASP A 192 8.86 24.81 -2.45
C ASP A 192 7.78 24.06 -1.64
N PRO A 193 6.82 23.38 -2.29
CA PRO A 193 5.80 22.63 -1.59
C PRO A 193 6.42 21.53 -0.71
N SER A 194 5.78 21.27 0.43
CA SER A 194 6.23 20.24 1.37
C SER A 194 5.35 19.00 1.26
N VAL A 195 5.97 17.83 1.45
CA VAL A 195 5.25 16.55 1.44
C VAL A 195 4.36 16.44 2.67
N ALA A 196 3.06 16.28 2.44
CA ALA A 196 2.11 15.97 3.50
C ALA A 196 2.25 14.51 3.96
N PHE A 197 2.21 13.58 3.00
CA PHE A 197 2.39 12.15 3.23
C PHE A 197 2.72 11.42 1.93
N THR A 198 3.30 10.22 2.05
CA THR A 198 3.51 9.31 0.91
C THR A 198 2.23 8.53 0.64
N VAL A 199 1.74 8.56 -0.60
CA VAL A 199 0.55 7.83 -1.06
C VAL A 199 0.92 6.41 -1.47
N VAL A 200 1.94 6.29 -2.34
CA VAL A 200 2.47 5.00 -2.79
C VAL A 200 3.99 5.02 -2.66
N PRO A 201 4.61 3.97 -2.08
CA PRO A 201 6.06 3.88 -2.01
C PRO A 201 6.70 3.85 -3.40
N GLY A 202 7.87 4.47 -3.50
CA GLY A 202 8.81 4.26 -4.59
C GLY A 202 9.72 3.07 -4.29
N PHE A 203 10.70 2.85 -5.17
CA PHE A 203 11.63 1.72 -5.04
C PHE A 203 13.06 2.14 -5.36
N ARG A 204 14.03 1.58 -4.65
CA ARG A 204 15.45 1.73 -4.93
C ARG A 204 16.02 0.40 -5.43
N ILE A 205 16.64 0.43 -6.60
CA ILE A 205 17.30 -0.72 -7.24
C ILE A 205 18.74 -0.32 -7.55
N GLY A 206 19.68 -0.74 -6.70
CA GLY A 206 21.06 -0.27 -6.78
C GLY A 206 21.15 1.25 -6.67
N LYS A 207 21.55 1.92 -7.76
CA LYS A 207 21.65 3.39 -7.84
C LYS A 207 20.41 4.06 -8.41
N THR A 208 19.48 3.29 -8.96
CA THR A 208 18.25 3.80 -9.57
C THR A 208 17.17 3.97 -8.51
N VAL A 209 16.47 5.10 -8.55
CA VAL A 209 15.28 5.36 -7.73
C VAL A 209 14.08 5.50 -8.66
N ILE A 210 13.06 4.69 -8.38
CA ILE A 210 11.72 4.84 -8.92
C ILE A 210 10.97 5.74 -7.92
N GLN A 211 10.38 6.82 -8.44
CA GLN A 211 9.76 7.85 -7.63
C GLN A 211 8.67 7.29 -6.72
N CYS A 212 8.54 7.85 -5.52
CA CYS A 212 7.36 7.63 -4.69
C CYS A 212 6.27 8.64 -5.05
N GLN A 213 5.02 8.25 -4.90
CA GLN A 213 3.89 9.15 -5.08
C GLN A 213 3.56 9.84 -3.77
N VAL A 214 3.42 11.16 -3.79
CA VAL A 214 3.25 11.99 -2.59
C VAL A 214 2.07 12.94 -2.74
N TYR A 215 1.40 13.21 -1.62
CA TYR A 215 0.45 14.31 -1.53
C TYR A 215 1.16 15.54 -0.97
N LEU A 216 0.99 16.69 -1.62
CA LEU A 216 1.69 17.93 -1.28
C LEU A 216 0.77 18.88 -0.52
N SER A 217 1.27 19.43 0.59
CA SER A 217 0.57 20.45 1.36
C SER A 217 1.13 21.84 1.03
N PRO A 218 0.27 22.86 0.83
CA PRO A 218 0.73 24.24 0.88
C PRO A 218 1.30 24.50 2.28
N LEU A 219 2.49 25.09 2.36
CA LEU A 219 3.14 25.34 3.66
C LEU A 219 2.19 26.17 4.54
N GLN A 220 1.84 25.65 5.73
CA GLN A 220 1.32 26.52 6.78
C GLN A 220 2.45 27.47 7.16
N ALA A 221 2.26 28.77 6.92
CA ALA A 221 3.13 29.79 7.50
C ALA A 221 3.25 29.48 8.99
N LYS A 222 4.48 29.28 9.48
CA LYS A 222 4.75 29.10 10.91
C LYS A 222 4.11 30.28 11.64
N VAL A 223 2.97 30.05 12.29
CA VAL A 223 2.42 31.01 13.24
C VAL A 223 3.39 30.96 14.41
N ASN A 224 4.30 31.93 14.46
CA ASN A 224 5.10 32.20 15.65
C ASN A 224 4.11 32.45 16.79
N ARG A 225 3.97 31.47 17.68
CA ARG A 225 3.40 31.72 19.00
C ARG A 225 4.46 32.50 19.77
N GLY A 226 4.31 33.83 19.76
CA GLY A 226 4.97 34.72 20.71
C GLY A 226 4.40 34.55 22.11
#